data_AF-A0A847VMV2-F1
#
_entry.id   AF-A0A847VMV2-F1
#
_cell.length_a   1.000
_cell.length_b   1.000
_cell.length_c   1.000
_cell.angle_alpha   90.00
_cell.angle_beta   90.00
_cell.angle_gamma   90.00
#
_symmetry.space_group_name_H-M   'P 1'
#
loop_
_entity.id
_entity.type
_entity.pdbx_description
1 polymer ?
#
loop_
_entity_poly.entity_id
_entity_poly.type
_entity_poly.pdbx_seq_one_letter_code
_entity_poly.pdbx_strand_id
1 'polypeptide(L)' 'MATLTVTPADALIDVPRRIAAGGLAPGEEVIVATETRRGRGLPWQAAARFRADA' A
#
# COMPACT_ATOMS: atom_id res chain seq x y z
N MET A 1 -0.60 16.95 3.21
CA MET A 1 -0.85 16.17 1.98
C MET A 1 -0.46 14.73 2.29
N ALA A 2 -1.30 13.77 1.95
CA ALA A 2 -1.01 12.36 2.22
C ALA A 2 0.23 11.90 1.43
N THR A 3 1.09 11.11 2.08
CA THR A 3 2.27 10.50 1.48
C THR A 3 2.21 8.98 1.62
N LEU A 4 2.84 8.26 0.69
CA LEU A 4 2.96 6.81 0.72
C LEU A 4 4.41 6.43 0.46
N THR A 5 4.98 5.59 1.33
CA THR A 5 6.34 5.08 1.21
C THR A 5 6.33 3.56 1.25
N VAL A 6 7.14 2.93 0.40
CA VAL A 6 7.30 1.47 0.31
C VAL A 6 8.78 1.15 0.27
N THR A 7 9.26 0.36 1.22
CA THR A 7 10.68 -0.01 1.33
C THR A 7 10.83 -1.52 1.45
N PRO A 8 11.61 -2.18 0.55
CA PRO A 8 12.21 -1.59 -0.66
C PRO A 8 11.14 -1.23 -1.70
N ALA A 9 11.42 -0.20 -2.51
CA ALA A 9 10.52 0.20 -3.58
C ALA A 9 10.47 -0.84 -4.71
N ASP A 10 11.62 -1.48 -4.98
CA ASP A 10 11.76 -2.58 -5.93
C ASP A 10 12.55 -3.74 -5.31
N ALA A 11 12.08 -4.96 -5.52
CA ALA A 11 12.66 -6.20 -5.04
C ALA A 11 11.95 -7.42 -5.65
N LEU A 12 12.53 -8.61 -5.47
CA LEU A 12 11.88 -9.87 -5.84
C LEU A 12 10.56 -10.09 -5.07
N ILE A 13 9.72 -10.99 -5.59
CA ILE A 13 8.36 -11.22 -5.10
C ILE A 13 8.30 -11.78 -3.67
N ASP A 14 9.35 -12.50 -3.28
CA ASP A 14 9.54 -13.15 -2.00
C ASP A 14 10.18 -12.23 -0.94
N VAL A 15 10.55 -11.01 -1.31
CA VAL A 15 11.11 -10.02 -0.39
C VAL A 15 9.98 -9.22 0.29
N PRO A 16 9.91 -9.24 1.64
CA PRO A 16 8.94 -8.43 2.39
C PRO A 16 9.11 -6.93 2.14
N ARG A 17 8.00 -6.20 2.20
CA ARG A 17 7.98 -4.73 2.03
C ARG A 17 7.30 -4.09 3.23
N ARG A 18 7.88 -2.99 3.72
CA ARG A 18 7.23 -2.10 4.69
C ARG A 18 6.53 -0.97 3.93
N ILE A 19 5.21 -0.88 4.09
CA ILE A 19 4.39 0.20 3.51
C ILE A 19 3.96 1.13 4.64
N ALA A 20 4.17 2.44 4.49
CA ALA A 20 3.73 3.43 5.45
C ALA A 20 3.06 4.62 4.76
N ALA A 21 1.91 5.03 5.29
CA ALA A 21 1.21 6.25 4.89
C ALA A 21 1.41 7.34 5.95
N GLY A 22 1.59 8.59 5.51
CA GLY A 22 1.81 9.73 6.40
C GLY A 22 1.05 10.97 5.94
N GLY A 23 1.04 12.01 6.79
CA GLY A 23 0.33 13.26 6.50
C GLY A 23 -1.21 13.15 6.54
N LEU A 24 -1.71 12.12 7.23
CA LEU A 24 -3.13 11.89 7.53
C LEU A 24 -3.51 12.55 8.86
N ALA A 25 -4.78 12.80 9.07
CA ALA A 25 -5.29 13.26 10.35
C ALA A 25 -5.31 12.12 11.39
N PRO A 26 -5.12 12.42 12.68
CA PRO A 26 -5.22 11.42 13.75
C PRO A 26 -6.54 10.64 13.69
N GLY A 27 -6.46 9.31 13.65
CA GLY A 27 -7.64 8.45 13.59
C GLY A 27 -8.39 8.44 12.24
N GLU A 28 -7.85 9.06 11.19
CA GLU A 28 -8.43 9.04 9.85
C GLU A 28 -8.52 7.61 9.31
N GLU A 29 -9.69 7.20 8.83
CA GLU A 29 -9.87 5.91 8.16
C GLU A 29 -9.45 6.01 6.69
N VAL A 30 -8.56 5.12 6.27
CA VAL A 30 -8.03 5.08 4.91
C VAL A 30 -8.09 3.67 4.32
N ILE A 31 -8.14 3.60 3.00
CA ILE A 31 -8.02 2.34 2.25
C ILE A 31 -6.66 2.31 1.59
N VAL A 32 -5.89 1.26 1.84
CA VAL A 32 -4.70 0.94 1.05
C VAL A 32 -5.10 -0.11 0.02
N ALA A 33 -4.92 0.21 -1.26
CA ALA A 33 -5.27 -0.64 -2.38
C ALA A 33 -4.04 -0.94 -3.25
N THR A 34 -4.04 -2.11 -3.88
CA THR A 34 -2.97 -2.55 -4.79
C THR A 34 -3.57 -3.11 -6.06
N GLU A 35 -2.89 -2.90 -7.18
CA GLU A 35 -3.17 -3.56 -8.45
C GLU A 35 -1.85 -4.02 -9.07
N THR A 36 -1.79 -5.28 -9.50
CA THR A 36 -0.68 -5.80 -10.32
C THR A 36 -1.23 -6.47 -11.56
N ARG A 37 -0.53 -6.36 -12.68
CA ARG A 37 -0.85 -7.08 -13.91
C ARG A 37 -0.05 -8.37 -13.94
N ARG A 38 -0.70 -9.53 -14.01
CA ARG A 38 -0.03 -10.85 -13.98
C ARG A 38 -0.45 -11.71 -15.17
N GLY A 39 0.42 -12.66 -15.55
CA GLY A 39 0.20 -13.55 -16.69
C GLY A 39 -0.03 -12.74 -17.98
N ARG A 40 -1.15 -12.99 -18.66
CA ARG A 40 -1.56 -12.29 -19.89
C ARG A 40 -2.13 -10.88 -19.64
N GLY A 41 -1.60 -10.15 -18.66
CA GLY A 41 -2.05 -8.79 -18.31
C GLY A 41 -3.34 -8.69 -17.49
N LEU A 42 -3.77 -9.80 -16.87
CA LEU A 42 -4.96 -9.80 -16.02
C LEU A 42 -4.70 -8.98 -14.75
N PRO A 43 -5.64 -8.11 -14.34
CA PRO A 43 -5.51 -7.34 -13.10
C PRO A 43 -5.72 -8.26 -11.89
N TRP A 44 -4.81 -8.14 -10.93
CA TRP A 44 -4.90 -8.71 -9.60
C TRP A 44 -4.98 -7.58 -8.60
N GLN A 45 -6.04 -7.56 -7.80
CA GLN A 45 -6.36 -6.46 -6.90
C GLN A 45 -6.53 -6.95 -5.47
N ALA A 46 -6.12 -6.12 -4.50
CA ALA A 46 -6.36 -6.33 -3.09
C ALA A 46 -6.51 -4.98 -2.39
N ALA A 47 -7.33 -4.92 -1.34
CA ALA A 47 -7.53 -3.72 -0.54
C ALA A 47 -7.77 -4.06 0.93
N ALA A 48 -7.33 -3.17 1.81
CA ALA A 48 -7.58 -3.25 3.25
C ALA A 48 -7.84 -1.85 3.84
N ARG A 49 -8.68 -1.82 4.88
CA ARG A 49 -8.97 -0.61 5.65
C ARG A 49 -8.04 -0.51 6.85
N PHE A 50 -7.52 0.69 7.07
CA PHE A 50 -6.67 1.02 8.20
C PHE A 50 -7.16 2.31 8.84
N ARG A 51 -6.77 2.51 10.08
CA ARG A 51 -6.95 3.77 10.79
C ARG A 51 -5.58 4.37 11.06
N ALA A 52 -5.39 5.64 10.73
CA ALA A 52 -4.19 6.38 11.06
C ALA A 52 -3.94 6.36 12.57
N ASP A 53 -2.68 6.43 12.96
CA ASP A 53 -2.28 6.61 14.34
C ASP A 53 -2.63 8.03 14.85
N ALA A 54 -2.10 8.40 16.01
CA ALA A 54 -2.37 9.67 16.68
C ALA A 54 -1.31 10.73 16.36
#